data_AF-X1MY81-F1
#
_entry.id   AF-X1MY81-F1
#
_cell.length_a   1.000
_cell.length_b   1.000
_cell.length_c   1.000
_cell.angle_alpha   90.00
_cell.angle_beta   90.00
_cell.angle_gamma   90.00
#
_symmetry.space_group_name_H-M   'P 1'
#
loop_
_entity.id
_entity.type
_entity.pdbx_description
1 polymer ?
#
loop_
_entity_poly.entity_id
_entity_poly.type
_entity_poly.pdbx_seq_one_letter_code
_entity_poly.pdbx_strand_id
1 'polypeptide(L)' 'MTEEIQLIEQIVDRYDGEVGMLIPMMQDLQADRGYLPMEHLHCLSERLDVPLSR' A
#
# COMPACT_ATOMS: atom_id res chain seq x y z
N MET A 1 1.73 -13.40 -11.12
CA MET A 1 0.91 -12.30 -10.58
C MET A 1 0.79 -12.51 -9.08
N THR A 2 1.92 -12.40 -8.37
CA THR A 2 2.02 -12.88 -6.97
C THR A 2 3.00 -12.02 -6.15
N GLU A 3 4.11 -11.58 -6.75
CA GLU A 3 5.17 -10.84 -6.04
C GLU A 3 4.73 -9.44 -5.58
N GLU A 4 3.86 -8.77 -6.35
CA GLU A 4 3.38 -7.41 -6.05
C GLU A 4 2.45 -7.36 -4.84
N ILE A 5 1.53 -8.32 -4.73
CA ILE A 5 0.64 -8.42 -3.57
C ILE A 5 1.45 -8.72 -2.31
N GLN A 6 2.46 -9.59 -2.41
CA GLN A 6 3.33 -9.91 -1.28
C GLN A 6 4.13 -8.70 -0.78
N LEU A 7 4.59 -7.83 -1.68
CA LEU A 7 5.25 -6.58 -1.30
C LEU A 7 4.30 -5.66 -0.51
N ILE A 8 3.07 -5.50 -0.98
CA ILE A 8 2.07 -4.67 -0.32
C ILE A 8 1.76 -5.22 1.06
N GLU A 9 1.55 -6.54 1.20
CA GLU A 9 1.30 -7.14 2.51
C GLU A 9 2.48 -6.96 3.47
N GLN A 10 3.73 -7.10 3.00
CA GLN A 10 4.91 -6.85 3.82
C GLN A 10 5.02 -5.39 4.27
N ILE A 11 4.64 -4.45 3.41
CA ILE A 11 4.61 -3.02 3.77
C ILE A 11 3.51 -2.78 4.80
N VAL A 12 2.29 -3.25 4.56
CA VAL A 12 1.18 -3.09 5.51
C VAL A 12 1.54 -3.68 6.88
N ASP A 13 2.13 -4.88 6.92
CA ASP A 13 2.57 -5.55 8.15
C ASP A 13 3.69 -4.78 8.88
N ARG A 14 4.66 -4.23 8.14
CA ARG A 14 5.74 -3.39 8.71
C ARG A 14 5.21 -2.18 9.49
N TYR A 15 4.08 -1.64 9.07
CA TYR A 15 3.43 -0.49 9.67
C TYR A 15 2.20 -0.86 10.52
N ASP A 16 2.06 -2.14 10.91
CA ASP A 16 0.97 -2.67 11.75
C ASP A 16 -0.45 -2.35 11.22
N GLY A 17 -0.58 -2.18 9.90
CA GLY A 17 -1.84 -1.77 9.27
C GLY A 17 -2.38 -0.43 9.76
N GLU A 18 -1.54 0.44 10.34
CA GLU A 18 -1.99 1.70 10.91
C GLU A 18 -2.41 2.67 9.79
N VAL A 19 -3.68 3.07 9.78
CA VAL A 19 -4.23 3.99 8.78
C VAL A 19 -3.50 5.34 8.76
N GLY A 20 -3.02 5.81 9.91
CA GLY A 20 -2.18 7.02 10.02
C GLY A 20 -0.86 6.92 9.25
N MET A 21 -0.42 5.69 8.93
CA MET A 21 0.81 5.37 8.21
C MET A 21 0.58 5.14 6.72
N LEU A 22 -0.63 5.41 6.19
CA LEU A 22 -0.95 5.31 4.76
C LEU A 22 0.05 6.06 3.86
N ILE A 23 0.38 7.30 4.21
CA ILE A 23 1.30 8.13 3.42
C ILE A 23 2.71 7.54 3.40
N PRO A 24 3.32 7.18 4.55
CA PRO A 24 4.58 6.42 4.59
C PRO A 24 4.54 5.13 3.75
N MET A 25 3.48 4.31 3.86
CA MET A 25 3.36 3.08 3.07
C MET A 25 3.36 3.36 1.55
N MET A 26 2.63 4.40 1.12
CA MET A 26 2.60 4.82 -0.28
C MET A 26 3.97 5.33 -0.76
N GLN A 27 4.71 6.04 0.09
CA GLN A 27 6.04 6.52 -0.22
C GLN A 27 7.05 5.37 -0.37
N ASP A 28 6.98 4.35 0.49
CA ASP A 28 7.81 3.14 0.39
C ASP A 28 7.55 2.41 -0.93
N LEU A 29 6.28 2.23 -1.30
CA LEU A 29 5.88 1.64 -2.59
C LEU A 29 6.41 2.45 -3.78
N GLN A 30 6.35 3.78 -3.70
CA GLN A 30 6.87 4.67 -4.74
C GLN A 30 8.39 4.67 -4.82
N ALA A 31 9.09 4.57 -3.68
CA ALA A 31 10.54 4.56 -3.64
C ALA A 31 11.13 3.30 -4.30
N ASP A 32 10.44 2.16 -4.19
CA ASP A 32 10.86 0.89 -4.80
C ASP A 32 10.67 0.89 -6.32
N ARG A 33 9.56 1.46 -6.81
CA ARG A 33 9.13 1.35 -8.22
C ARG A 33 9.31 2.62 -9.05
N GLY A 34 9.51 3.76 -8.41
CA GLY A 34 9.49 5.09 -9.04
C GLY A 34 8.08 5.61 -9.39
N TYR A 35 7.03 4.81 -9.17
CA TYR A 35 5.63 5.17 -9.40
C TYR A 35 4.71 4.30 -8.53
N LEU A 36 3.48 4.77 -8.30
CA LEU A 36 2.45 4.02 -7.58
C LEU A 36 1.34 3.61 -8.55
N PRO A 37 1.32 2.34 -9.02
CA PRO A 37 0.25 1.88 -9.88
C PRO A 37 -1.07 1.80 -9.12
N MET A 38 -2.17 2.01 -9.86
CA MET A 38 -3.52 2.09 -9.30
C MET A 38 -3.94 0.77 -8.62
N GLU A 39 -3.49 -0.37 -9.12
CA GLU A 39 -3.74 -1.68 -8.50
C GLU A 39 -3.13 -1.82 -7.09
N HIS A 40 -1.93 -1.26 -6.88
CA HIS A 40 -1.31 -1.27 -5.55
C HIS A 40 -2.07 -0.36 -4.59
N LEU A 41 -2.52 0.80 -5.09
CA LEU A 41 -3.34 1.73 -4.33
C LEU A 41 -4.67 1.08 -3.89
N HIS A 42 -5.34 0.37 -4.81
CA HIS A 42 -6.54 -0.41 -4.50
C HIS A 42 -6.28 -1.48 -3.45
N CYS A 43 -5.25 -2.29 -3.62
CA CYS A 43 -4.93 -3.34 -2.65
C CYS A 43 -4.63 -2.76 -1.26
N LEU A 44 -3.86 -1.67 -1.19
CA LEU A 44 -3.56 -0.98 0.07
C LEU A 44 -4.86 -0.45 0.74
N SER A 45 -5.77 0.10 -0.06
CA SER A 45 -7.04 0.63 0.44
C SER A 45 -7.98 -0.43 0.98
N GLU A 46 -8.06 -1.59 0.32
CA GLU A 46 -8.84 -2.73 0.79
C GLU A 46 -8.23 -3.31 2.07
N ARG A 47 -6.91 -3.32 2.20
CA ARG A 47 -6.21 -3.86 3.37
C ARG A 47 -6.35 -2.98 4.61
N LEU A 48 -6.34 -1.66 4.41
CA LEU A 48 -6.45 -0.66 5.47
C LEU A 48 -7.90 -0.22 5.73
N ASP A 49 -8.87 -0.81 5.02
CA ASP A 49 -10.31 -0.45 5.08
C ASP A 49 -10.55 1.07 4.94
N VAL A 50 -9.80 1.71 4.03
CA VAL A 50 -9.90 3.14 3.75
C VAL A 50 -10.43 3.41 2.35
N PRO A 51 -11.34 4.38 2.19
CA PRO A 51 -11.85 4.75 0.89
C PRO A 51 -10.78 5.53 0.09
N LEU A 52 -10.56 5.14 -1.17
CA LEU A 52 -9.63 5.81 -2.09
C LEU A 52 -10.09 7.19 -2.55
N SER A 53 -11.38 7.48 -2.40
CA SER A 53 -11.96 8.78 -2.68
C SER A 53 -13.16 8.99 -1.78
N ARG A 54 -13.44 10.25 -1.45
CA ARG A 54 -14.77 10.66 -1.05
C ARG A 54 -15.51 11.24 -2.25
#